data_AF-A0A8C5T1X2-F1
#
_entry.id   AF-A0A8C5T1X2-F1
#
_cell.length_a   1.000
_cell.length_b   1.000
_cell.length_c   1.000
_cell.angle_alpha   90.00
_cell.angle_beta   90.00
_cell.angle_gamma   90.00
#
_symmetry.space_group_name_H-M   'P 1'
#
loop_
_entity.id
_entity.type
_entity.pdbx_description
1 polymer ?
#
loop_
_entity_poly.entity_id
_entity_poly.type
_entity_poly.pdbx_seq_one_letter_code
_entity_poly.pdbx_strand_id
1 'polypeptide(L)'
;LTAEMWEEKITAWYAEHRGIARDEAEMNYLKIAQDLEMYGVNYFPIQNKNHTDLLLGVDAKGIHIYSINNRFSPNKSFEWSSIRNISYSEKELTIKPLDKKAEVFKFFSSQLKVNKLIFQLCIGNHDLFMRRRKVDSIEIQQMKAQAREEKARKKMENQRLAREKQLREEAERAKEELERRLFQLEDEARQANEALLRSQEAAELLAEKAQIAEEEAKLLAQNAAEAEQERQRLEITALKSKEEKRLMEQKMREAELIAVKLVKESDRRAKEAEHLKQDLHEAREAERKAKQKLLDITRINYPVIPPVLPSCFSPMCAPRLDYLEKSRKFEDRLKELKSEIHALKLEEKQAGLYSHWNEVLGSLDRSLGTVSTSILHFL
;
A
#
# COMPACT_ATOMS: atom_id res chain seq x y z
N LEU A 1 -13.62 -28.25 -1.01
CA LEU A 1 -12.76 -27.08 -0.68
C LEU A 1 -12.12 -27.30 0.69
N THR A 2 -10.81 -27.10 0.82
CA THR A 2 -10.13 -27.11 2.13
C THR A 2 -10.36 -25.77 2.86
N ALA A 3 -10.01 -25.70 4.14
CA ALA A 3 -10.14 -24.46 4.93
C ALA A 3 -9.30 -23.31 4.34
N GLU A 4 -8.06 -23.60 3.90
CA GLU A 4 -7.17 -22.63 3.27
C GLU A 4 -7.77 -22.08 1.97
N MET A 5 -8.35 -22.94 1.11
CA MET A 5 -9.01 -22.49 -0.11
C MET A 5 -10.23 -21.60 0.16
N TRP A 6 -10.93 -21.81 1.29
CA TRP A 6 -12.03 -20.92 1.70
C TRP A 6 -11.49 -19.56 2.17
N GLU A 7 -10.42 -19.54 2.95
CA GLU A 7 -9.80 -18.31 3.43
C GLU A 7 -9.29 -17.45 2.27
N GLU A 8 -8.60 -18.04 1.29
CA GLU A 8 -8.13 -17.33 0.09
C GLU A 8 -9.29 -16.69 -0.68
N LYS A 9 -10.36 -17.45 -0.92
CA LYS A 9 -11.56 -16.94 -1.61
C LYS A 9 -12.21 -15.81 -0.82
N ILE A 10 -12.48 -16.01 0.48
CA ILE A 10 -13.11 -14.99 1.34
C ILE A 10 -12.25 -13.72 1.39
N THR A 11 -10.93 -13.87 1.46
CA THR A 11 -9.99 -12.74 1.51
C THR A 11 -9.98 -11.96 0.20
N ALA A 12 -10.03 -12.64 -0.95
CA ALA A 12 -10.17 -11.98 -2.25
C ALA A 12 -11.47 -11.16 -2.33
N TRP A 13 -12.59 -11.75 -1.92
CA TRP A 13 -13.88 -11.04 -1.85
C TRP A 13 -13.86 -9.88 -0.85
N TYR A 14 -13.18 -10.03 0.30
CA TYR A 14 -13.03 -8.98 1.29
C TYR A 14 -12.25 -7.78 0.73
N ALA A 15 -11.20 -8.01 -0.07
CA ALA A 15 -10.40 -6.95 -0.67
C ALA A 15 -11.22 -6.01 -1.59
N GLU A 16 -12.26 -6.53 -2.26
CA GLU A 16 -13.17 -5.72 -3.08
C GLU A 16 -14.02 -4.73 -2.28
N HIS A 17 -14.16 -4.94 -0.97
CA HIS A 17 -14.96 -4.08 -0.09
C HIS A 17 -14.11 -3.02 0.63
N ARG A 18 -12.86 -2.83 0.19
CA ARG A 18 -11.93 -1.84 0.76
C ARG A 18 -12.54 -0.43 0.70
N GLY A 19 -12.58 0.23 1.86
CA GLY A 19 -13.12 1.58 2.01
C GLY A 19 -14.61 1.65 2.35
N ILE A 20 -15.33 0.51 2.39
CA ILE A 20 -16.69 0.45 2.92
C ILE A 20 -16.62 0.54 4.46
N ALA A 21 -17.48 1.39 5.04
CA ALA A 21 -17.58 1.51 6.49
C ALA A 21 -18.24 0.27 7.10
N ARG A 22 -17.85 -0.09 8.33
CA ARG A 22 -18.36 -1.30 9.00
C ARG A 22 -19.89 -1.35 9.08
N ASP A 23 -20.54 -0.23 9.41
CA ASP A 23 -22.00 -0.12 9.48
C ASP A 23 -22.67 -0.37 8.12
N GLU A 24 -22.02 0.09 7.04
CA GLU A 24 -22.48 -0.14 5.68
C GLU A 24 -22.28 -1.59 5.25
N ALA A 25 -21.17 -2.23 5.65
CA ALA A 25 -20.93 -3.65 5.41
C ALA A 25 -21.95 -4.53 6.13
N GLU A 26 -22.20 -4.28 7.43
CA GLU A 26 -23.24 -4.95 8.21
C GLU A 26 -24.63 -4.77 7.59
N MET A 27 -24.96 -3.55 7.16
CA MET A 27 -26.21 -3.26 6.47
C MET A 27 -26.33 -4.00 5.12
N ASN A 28 -25.26 -4.05 4.33
CA ASN A 28 -25.25 -4.77 3.06
C ASN A 28 -25.40 -6.28 3.25
N TYR A 29 -24.77 -6.83 4.28
CA TYR A 29 -24.98 -8.23 4.67
C TYR A 29 -26.47 -8.51 4.98
N LEU A 30 -27.09 -7.67 5.81
CA LEU A 30 -28.51 -7.83 6.16
C LEU A 30 -29.45 -7.66 4.95
N LYS A 31 -29.11 -6.77 4.01
CA LYS A 31 -29.87 -6.60 2.75
C LYS A 31 -29.88 -7.85 1.88
N ILE A 32 -28.84 -8.67 1.94
CA ILE A 32 -28.73 -9.93 1.22
C ILE A 32 -29.44 -11.02 2.03
N ALA A 33 -29.13 -11.11 3.32
CA ALA A 33 -29.67 -12.13 4.20
C ALA A 33 -31.20 -12.08 4.28
N GLN A 34 -31.82 -10.90 4.20
CA GLN A 34 -33.28 -10.74 4.24
C GLN A 34 -34.02 -11.39 3.07
N ASP A 35 -33.33 -11.69 1.96
CA ASP A 35 -33.92 -12.31 0.77
C ASP A 35 -33.90 -13.85 0.86
N LEU A 36 -33.20 -14.43 1.85
CA LEU A 36 -33.22 -15.87 2.10
C LEU A 36 -34.62 -16.32 2.54
N GLU A 37 -35.09 -17.45 2.01
CA GLU A 37 -36.47 -17.93 2.18
C GLU A 37 -36.84 -18.20 3.65
N MET A 38 -35.85 -18.53 4.47
CA MET A 38 -36.04 -18.83 5.89
C MET A 38 -35.78 -17.63 6.81
N TYR A 39 -35.34 -16.49 6.25
CA TYR A 39 -34.97 -15.33 7.04
C TYR A 39 -36.19 -14.73 7.76
N GLY A 40 -36.09 -14.57 9.08
CA GLY A 40 -37.14 -13.93 9.87
C GLY A 40 -38.44 -14.73 10.01
N VAL A 41 -38.46 -16.00 9.59
CA VAL A 41 -39.65 -16.87 9.68
C VAL A 41 -39.60 -17.68 10.98
N ASN A 42 -40.65 -17.56 11.80
CA ASN A 42 -40.82 -18.37 13.01
C ASN A 42 -41.70 -19.59 12.70
N TYR A 43 -41.13 -20.79 12.83
CA TYR A 43 -41.80 -22.04 12.46
C TYR A 43 -42.45 -22.75 13.65
N PHE A 44 -43.68 -23.21 13.49
CA PHE A 44 -44.44 -23.95 14.50
C PHE A 44 -45.14 -25.17 13.89
N PRO A 45 -44.98 -26.37 14.48
CA PRO A 45 -45.76 -27.52 14.06
C PRO A 45 -47.22 -27.35 14.47
N ILE A 46 -48.12 -27.54 13.50
CA ILE A 46 -49.56 -27.38 13.66
C ILE A 46 -50.31 -28.53 12.99
N GLN A 47 -51.56 -28.72 13.38
CA GLN A 47 -52.50 -29.64 12.76
C GLN A 47 -53.72 -28.89 12.26
N ASN A 48 -54.19 -29.24 11.07
CA ASN A 48 -55.48 -28.74 10.56
C ASN A 48 -56.65 -29.54 11.17
N LYS A 49 -57.89 -29.18 10.81
CA LYS A 49 -59.10 -29.94 11.22
C LYS A 49 -59.12 -31.39 10.74
N ASN A 50 -58.39 -31.71 9.69
CA ASN A 50 -58.30 -33.06 9.12
C ASN A 50 -57.14 -33.86 9.74
N HIS A 51 -56.57 -33.40 10.86
CA HIS A 51 -55.43 -34.02 11.55
C HIS A 51 -54.17 -34.19 10.67
N THR A 52 -54.01 -33.35 9.66
CA THR A 52 -52.80 -33.31 8.84
C THR A 52 -51.76 -32.45 9.52
N ASP A 53 -50.56 -33.01 9.72
CA ASP A 53 -49.41 -32.29 10.25
C ASP A 53 -48.86 -31.32 9.20
N LEU A 54 -48.75 -30.05 9.60
CA LEU A 54 -48.28 -28.94 8.78
C LEU A 54 -47.32 -28.09 9.60
N LEU A 55 -46.61 -27.19 8.92
CA LEU A 55 -45.72 -26.24 9.55
C LEU A 55 -46.21 -24.81 9.28
N LEU A 56 -46.48 -24.07 10.35
CA LEU A 56 -46.86 -22.66 10.31
C LEU A 56 -45.59 -21.81 10.34
N GLY A 57 -45.40 -20.90 9.38
CA GLY A 57 -44.41 -19.83 9.44
C GLY A 57 -45.07 -18.49 9.72
N VAL A 58 -44.54 -17.74 10.67
CA VAL A 58 -44.96 -16.35 10.94
C VAL A 58 -43.78 -15.43 10.71
N ASP A 59 -43.93 -14.45 9.82
CA ASP A 59 -42.88 -13.50 9.48
C ASP A 59 -43.41 -12.05 9.43
N ALA A 60 -42.55 -11.11 9.03
CA ALA A 60 -42.90 -9.70 8.93
C ALA A 60 -43.85 -9.37 7.75
N LYS A 61 -44.12 -10.31 6.83
CA LYS A 61 -44.94 -10.14 5.62
C LYS A 61 -46.33 -10.79 5.75
N GLY A 62 -46.43 -11.91 6.45
CA GLY A 62 -47.69 -12.62 6.68
C GLY A 62 -47.55 -13.90 7.49
N ILE A 63 -48.52 -14.78 7.27
CA ILE A 63 -48.60 -16.12 7.82
C ILE A 63 -48.55 -17.12 6.67
N HIS A 64 -47.69 -18.12 6.79
CA HIS A 64 -47.39 -19.07 5.74
C HIS A 64 -47.61 -20.49 6.24
N ILE A 65 -48.16 -21.36 5.40
CA ILE A 65 -48.42 -22.77 5.71
C ILE A 65 -47.54 -23.61 4.79
N TYR A 66 -46.73 -24.46 5.38
CA TYR A 66 -45.75 -25.31 4.72
C TYR A 66 -46.08 -26.78 4.98
N SER A 67 -45.64 -27.63 4.07
CA SER A 67 -45.52 -29.06 4.34
C SER A 67 -44.40 -29.30 5.36
N ILE A 68 -44.54 -30.32 6.22
CA ILE A 68 -43.52 -30.66 7.22
C ILE A 68 -42.15 -30.96 6.58
N ASN A 69 -42.17 -31.46 5.34
CA ASN A 69 -40.96 -31.85 4.59
C ASN A 69 -40.38 -30.70 3.73
N ASN A 70 -41.05 -29.55 3.62
CA ASN A 70 -40.59 -28.44 2.79
C ASN A 70 -40.80 -27.08 3.48
N ARG A 71 -39.71 -26.49 3.97
CA ARG A 71 -39.73 -25.18 4.63
C ARG A 71 -39.43 -24.00 3.70
N PHE A 72 -39.08 -24.26 2.45
CA PHE A 72 -38.65 -23.23 1.50
C PHE A 72 -39.84 -22.62 0.76
N SER A 73 -40.82 -23.45 0.38
CA SER A 73 -41.96 -23.00 -0.42
C SER A 73 -43.27 -23.22 0.34
N PRO A 74 -43.98 -22.13 0.71
CA PRO A 74 -45.26 -22.27 1.39
C PRO A 74 -46.35 -22.76 0.44
N ASN A 75 -47.13 -23.74 0.89
CA ASN A 75 -48.31 -24.26 0.20
C ASN A 75 -49.45 -23.23 0.17
N LYS A 76 -49.59 -22.43 1.23
CA LYS A 76 -50.62 -21.38 1.34
C LYS A 76 -50.05 -20.20 2.13
N SER A 77 -50.37 -18.98 1.69
CA SER A 77 -49.88 -17.74 2.33
C SER A 77 -51.02 -16.77 2.56
N PHE A 78 -51.00 -16.12 3.72
CA PHE A 78 -51.92 -15.06 4.12
C PHE A 78 -51.12 -13.79 4.40
N GLU A 79 -51.19 -12.81 3.52
CA GLU A 79 -50.56 -11.51 3.76
C GLU A 79 -51.25 -10.79 4.91
N TRP A 80 -50.50 -10.00 5.69
CA TRP A 80 -51.08 -9.21 6.79
C TRP A 80 -52.20 -8.24 6.33
N SER A 81 -52.14 -7.74 5.09
CA SER A 81 -53.18 -6.92 4.43
C SER A 81 -54.49 -7.67 4.21
N SER A 82 -54.42 -8.99 4.05
CA SER A 82 -55.54 -9.88 3.72
C SER A 82 -56.19 -10.52 4.94
N ILE A 83 -55.69 -10.25 6.15
CA ILE A 83 -56.19 -10.83 7.40
C ILE A 83 -57.06 -9.79 8.11
N ARG A 84 -58.31 -10.17 8.45
CA ARG A 84 -59.24 -9.32 9.21
C ARG A 84 -59.00 -9.42 10.70
N ASN A 85 -58.90 -10.66 11.18
CA ASN A 85 -58.80 -10.95 12.60
C ASN A 85 -58.13 -12.31 12.80
N ILE A 86 -57.36 -12.41 13.88
CA ILE A 86 -56.81 -13.67 14.38
C ILE A 86 -57.41 -13.85 15.76
N SER A 87 -58.04 -15.01 16.00
CA SER A 87 -58.61 -15.33 17.29
C SER A 87 -58.01 -16.60 17.85
N TYR A 88 -57.85 -16.62 19.17
CA TYR A 88 -57.29 -17.71 19.93
C TYR A 88 -58.33 -18.20 20.94
N SER A 89 -58.57 -19.51 20.98
CA SER A 89 -59.46 -20.18 21.94
C SER A 89 -58.78 -21.44 22.45
N GLU A 90 -57.93 -21.32 23.48
CA GLU A 90 -57.13 -22.36 24.15
C GLU A 90 -56.47 -23.41 23.23
N LYS A 91 -57.27 -24.30 22.64
CA LYS A 91 -56.87 -25.36 21.72
C LYS A 91 -56.85 -24.93 20.24
N GLU A 92 -57.70 -24.00 19.82
CA GLU A 92 -57.88 -23.60 18.42
C GLU A 92 -57.35 -22.18 18.15
N LEU A 93 -56.58 -22.00 17.08
CA LEU A 93 -56.34 -20.71 16.45
C LEU A 93 -57.13 -20.60 15.15
N THR A 94 -57.71 -19.42 14.93
CA THR A 94 -58.51 -19.12 13.75
C THR A 94 -57.98 -17.85 13.08
N ILE A 95 -57.68 -17.95 11.78
CA ILE A 95 -57.33 -16.82 10.91
C ILE A 95 -58.54 -16.53 10.03
N LYS A 96 -59.13 -15.35 10.20
CA LYS A 96 -60.24 -14.87 9.39
C LYS A 96 -59.71 -13.92 8.31
N PRO A 97 -59.84 -14.27 7.02
CA PRO A 97 -59.50 -13.36 5.93
C PRO A 97 -60.36 -12.08 5.94
N LEU A 98 -59.85 -11.04 5.28
CA LEU A 98 -60.56 -9.78 5.04
C LEU A 98 -61.71 -9.99 4.05
N ASP A 99 -61.49 -10.76 3.00
CA ASP A 99 -62.56 -11.17 2.09
C ASP A 99 -63.54 -12.10 2.81
N LYS A 100 -64.82 -11.72 2.83
CA LYS A 100 -65.89 -12.51 3.46
C LYS A 100 -66.19 -13.81 2.70
N LYS A 101 -65.80 -13.90 1.43
CA LYS A 101 -65.97 -15.12 0.61
C LYS A 101 -64.83 -16.12 0.81
N ALA A 102 -63.69 -15.69 1.34
CA ALA A 102 -62.54 -16.56 1.55
C ALA A 102 -62.73 -17.43 2.80
N GLU A 103 -62.26 -18.68 2.70
CA GLU A 103 -62.41 -19.67 3.76
C GLU A 103 -61.60 -19.31 5.01
N VAL A 104 -62.23 -19.45 6.18
CA VAL A 104 -61.59 -19.26 7.50
C VAL A 104 -60.64 -20.41 7.78
N PHE A 105 -59.36 -20.10 7.98
CA PHE A 105 -58.36 -21.12 8.28
C PHE A 105 -58.27 -21.38 9.78
N LYS A 106 -58.39 -22.65 10.17
CA LYS A 106 -58.38 -23.09 11.57
C LYS A 106 -57.34 -24.18 11.76
N PHE A 107 -56.55 -24.03 12.81
CA PHE A 107 -55.49 -24.98 13.15
C PHE A 107 -55.32 -25.09 14.66
N PHE A 108 -54.64 -26.16 15.05
CA PHE A 108 -54.40 -26.54 16.43
C PHE A 108 -52.90 -26.82 16.60
N SER A 109 -52.37 -26.59 17.79
CA SER A 109 -51.04 -27.09 18.18
C SER A 109 -51.20 -28.07 19.33
N SER A 110 -50.27 -29.02 19.44
CA SER A 110 -50.26 -30.01 20.51
C SER A 110 -50.04 -29.39 21.90
N GLN A 111 -49.48 -28.17 21.97
CA GLN A 111 -49.16 -27.48 23.21
C GLN A 111 -49.89 -26.13 23.33
N LEU A 112 -50.69 -25.96 24.38
CA LEU A 112 -51.46 -24.72 24.63
C LEU A 112 -50.56 -23.47 24.77
N LYS A 113 -49.36 -23.63 25.33
CA LYS A 113 -48.37 -22.54 25.47
C LYS A 113 -47.89 -22.04 24.10
N VAL A 114 -47.71 -22.95 23.14
CA VAL A 114 -47.28 -22.63 21.77
C VAL A 114 -48.38 -21.84 21.06
N ASN A 115 -49.64 -22.21 21.22
CA ASN A 115 -50.76 -21.45 20.68
C ASN A 115 -50.79 -19.99 21.17
N LYS A 116 -50.57 -19.76 22.47
CA LYS A 116 -50.48 -18.40 23.03
C LYS A 116 -49.30 -17.63 22.43
N LEU A 117 -48.14 -18.28 22.27
CA LEU A 117 -46.95 -17.67 21.65
C LEU A 117 -47.20 -17.28 20.19
N ILE A 118 -47.74 -18.19 19.37
CA ILE A 118 -48.11 -17.94 17.98
C ILE A 118 -49.04 -16.73 17.90
N PHE A 119 -50.06 -16.69 18.75
CA PHE A 119 -51.00 -15.58 18.79
C PHE A 119 -50.32 -14.23 19.09
N GLN A 120 -49.43 -14.18 20.08
CA GLN A 120 -48.68 -12.95 20.41
C GLN A 120 -47.75 -12.52 19.28
N LEU A 121 -47.06 -13.46 18.62
CA LEU A 121 -46.21 -13.17 17.47
C LEU A 121 -47.01 -12.63 16.29
N CYS A 122 -48.20 -13.18 16.02
CA CYS A 122 -49.09 -12.69 14.99
C CYS A 122 -49.57 -11.26 15.28
N ILE A 123 -49.97 -10.96 16.53
CA ILE A 123 -50.37 -9.60 16.93
C ILE A 123 -49.20 -8.62 16.74
N GLY A 124 -48.02 -8.96 17.26
CA GLY A 124 -46.85 -8.09 17.18
C GLY A 124 -46.41 -7.81 15.74
N ASN A 125 -46.34 -8.84 14.89
CA ASN A 125 -45.98 -8.67 13.48
C ASN A 125 -47.04 -7.88 12.71
N HIS A 126 -48.32 -8.14 12.94
CA HIS A 126 -49.40 -7.39 12.31
C HIS A 126 -49.40 -5.91 12.73
N ASP A 127 -49.19 -5.60 14.01
CA ASP A 127 -49.08 -4.22 14.49
C ASP A 127 -47.89 -3.49 13.83
N LEU A 128 -46.72 -4.12 13.81
CA LEU A 128 -45.54 -3.56 13.13
C LEU A 128 -45.76 -3.40 11.61
N PHE A 129 -46.47 -4.32 10.97
CA PHE A 129 -46.87 -4.20 9.56
C PHE A 129 -47.78 -2.99 9.33
N MET A 130 -48.77 -2.77 10.20
CA MET A 130 -49.68 -1.62 10.12
C MET A 130 -48.96 -0.30 10.42
N ARG A 131 -48.03 -0.27 11.38
CA ARG A 131 -47.19 0.90 11.66
C ARG A 131 -46.32 1.29 10.47
N ARG A 132 -45.68 0.32 9.80
CA ARG A 132 -44.83 0.55 8.60
C ARG A 132 -45.58 1.17 7.41
N ARG A 133 -46.91 1.07 7.36
CA ARG A 133 -47.76 1.65 6.31
C ARG A 133 -48.29 3.05 6.64
N LYS A 134 -48.10 3.50 7.89
CA LYS A 134 -48.43 4.86 8.31
C LYS A 134 -47.19 5.74 8.12
N VAL A 135 -47.42 7.05 8.05
CA VAL A 135 -46.31 8.01 8.11
C VAL A 135 -45.59 7.83 9.44
N ASP A 136 -44.26 7.87 9.42
CA ASP A 136 -43.43 7.81 10.62
C ASP A 136 -43.88 8.87 11.64
N SER A 137 -43.88 8.53 12.93
CA SER A 137 -44.10 9.50 13.99
C SER A 137 -43.02 10.59 13.95
N ILE A 138 -43.32 11.76 14.52
CA ILE A 138 -42.37 12.88 14.61
C ILE A 138 -41.07 12.43 15.29
N GLU A 139 -41.16 11.61 16.33
CA GLU A 139 -40.02 11.02 17.03
C GLU A 139 -39.14 10.19 16.09
N ILE A 140 -39.73 9.27 15.31
CA ILE A 140 -38.98 8.43 14.36
C ILE A 140 -38.35 9.29 13.26
N GLN A 141 -39.03 10.33 12.78
CA GLN A 141 -38.49 11.26 11.80
C GLN A 141 -37.28 12.02 12.35
N GLN A 142 -37.36 12.51 13.59
CA GLN A 142 -36.25 13.18 14.27
C GLN A 142 -35.07 12.23 14.48
N MET A 143 -35.31 11.00 14.95
CA MET A 143 -34.26 9.99 15.09
C MET A 143 -33.56 9.68 13.76
N LYS A 144 -34.33 9.56 12.67
CA LYS A 144 -33.77 9.36 11.32
C LYS A 144 -32.95 10.57 10.85
N ALA A 145 -33.40 11.79 11.14
CA ALA A 145 -32.67 13.01 10.79
C ALA A 145 -31.34 13.09 11.56
N GLN A 146 -31.37 12.85 12.87
CA GLN A 146 -30.17 12.82 13.71
C GLN A 146 -29.17 11.74 13.25
N ALA A 147 -29.65 10.52 12.96
CA ALA A 147 -28.78 9.45 12.47
C ALA A 147 -28.13 9.79 11.11
N ARG A 148 -28.86 10.47 10.21
CA ARG A 148 -28.31 10.95 8.93
C ARG A 148 -27.26 12.03 9.13
N GLU A 149 -27.53 12.99 10.01
CA GLU A 149 -26.60 14.08 10.34
C GLU A 149 -25.32 13.54 10.97
N GLU A 150 -25.43 12.62 11.95
CA GLU A 150 -24.29 11.99 12.58
C GLU A 150 -23.45 11.19 11.58
N LYS A 151 -24.10 10.43 10.68
CA LYS A 151 -23.41 9.70 9.61
C LYS A 151 -22.70 10.64 8.64
N ALA A 152 -23.33 11.75 8.26
CA ALA A 152 -22.72 12.76 7.41
C ALA A 152 -21.51 13.42 8.10
N ARG A 153 -21.64 13.76 9.39
CA ARG A 153 -20.56 14.33 10.20
C ARG A 153 -19.36 13.40 10.28
N LYS A 154 -19.57 12.12 10.62
CA LYS A 154 -18.50 11.11 10.67
C LYS A 154 -17.82 10.92 9.30
N LYS A 155 -18.60 10.95 8.22
CA LYS A 155 -18.05 10.87 6.86
C LYS A 155 -17.13 12.05 6.54
N MET A 156 -17.56 13.27 6.86
CA MET A 156 -16.75 14.49 6.64
C MET A 156 -15.47 14.50 7.48
N GLU A 157 -15.56 14.07 8.74
CA GLU A 157 -14.41 13.95 9.64
C GLU A 157 -13.38 12.93 9.11
N ASN A 158 -13.83 11.74 8.72
CA ASN A 158 -12.96 10.72 8.13
C ASN A 158 -12.30 11.20 6.82
N GLN A 159 -13.04 11.93 5.97
CA GLN A 159 -12.47 12.52 4.76
C GLN A 159 -11.43 13.61 5.07
N ARG A 160 -11.63 14.41 6.12
CA ARG A 160 -10.66 15.41 6.55
C ARG A 160 -9.38 14.73 7.04
N LEU A 161 -9.51 13.73 7.90
CA LEU A 161 -8.38 12.96 8.44
C LEU A 161 -7.60 12.25 7.33
N ALA A 162 -8.31 11.65 6.36
CA ALA A 162 -7.67 11.00 5.21
C ALA A 162 -6.82 11.97 4.38
N ARG A 163 -7.36 13.17 4.08
CA ARG A 163 -6.61 14.22 3.37
C ARG A 163 -5.40 14.71 4.16
N GLU A 164 -5.56 14.95 5.45
CA GLU A 164 -4.47 15.36 6.34
C GLU A 164 -3.36 14.31 6.39
N LYS A 165 -3.72 13.03 6.51
CA LYS A 165 -2.78 11.92 6.48
C LYS A 165 -2.01 11.85 5.16
N GLN A 166 -2.70 12.02 4.03
CA GLN A 166 -2.06 12.02 2.71
C GLN A 166 -1.07 13.19 2.57
N LEU A 167 -1.48 14.41 2.94
CA LEU A 167 -0.60 15.57 2.89
C LEU A 167 0.64 15.40 3.78
N ARG A 168 0.47 14.79 4.95
CA ARG A 168 1.58 14.50 5.87
C ARG A 168 2.55 13.49 5.27
N GLU A 169 2.03 12.42 4.66
CA GLU A 169 2.85 11.39 4.02
C GLU A 169 3.63 11.97 2.82
N GLU A 170 3.01 12.83 2.01
CA GLU A 170 3.68 13.54 0.91
C GLU A 170 4.76 14.50 1.42
N ALA A 171 4.50 15.24 2.51
CA ALA A 171 5.48 16.12 3.12
C ALA A 171 6.67 15.36 3.72
N GLU A 172 6.42 14.19 4.34
CA GLU A 172 7.46 13.31 4.87
C GLU A 172 8.35 12.74 3.76
N ARG A 173 7.75 12.27 2.65
CA ARG A 173 8.52 11.84 1.47
C ARG A 173 9.36 12.96 0.86
N ALA A 174 8.80 14.17 0.73
CA ALA A 174 9.52 15.32 0.21
C ALA A 174 10.69 15.71 1.13
N LYS A 175 10.49 15.63 2.45
CA LYS A 175 11.54 15.85 3.44
C LYS A 175 12.66 14.81 3.31
N GLU A 176 12.34 13.53 3.23
CA GLU A 176 13.33 12.46 3.05
C GLU A 176 14.14 12.65 1.76
N GLU A 177 13.50 13.09 0.67
CA GLU A 177 14.18 13.39 -0.60
C GLU A 177 15.17 14.55 -0.45
N LEU A 178 14.76 15.63 0.23
CA LEU A 178 15.62 16.77 0.52
C LEU A 178 16.79 16.38 1.44
N GLU A 179 16.55 15.58 2.47
CA GLU A 179 17.61 15.09 3.37
C GLU A 179 18.63 14.23 2.61
N ARG A 180 18.19 13.36 1.69
CA ARG A 180 19.10 12.59 0.83
C ARG A 180 19.93 13.49 -0.08
N ARG A 181 19.32 14.52 -0.68
CA ARG A 181 20.04 15.50 -1.51
C ARG A 181 21.05 16.30 -0.70
N LEU A 182 20.68 16.73 0.51
CA LEU A 182 21.60 17.42 1.41
C LEU A 182 22.79 16.55 1.76
N PHE A 183 22.57 15.28 2.10
CA PHE A 183 23.65 14.35 2.39
C PHE A 183 24.61 14.17 1.19
N GLN A 184 24.07 14.06 -0.03
CA GLN A 184 24.88 13.99 -1.25
C GLN A 184 25.70 15.27 -1.47
N LEU A 185 25.09 16.45 -1.33
CA LEU A 185 25.79 17.72 -1.49
C LEU A 185 26.87 17.92 -0.41
N GLU A 186 26.61 17.51 0.83
CA GLU A 186 27.59 17.54 1.91
C GLU A 186 28.79 16.62 1.62
N ASP A 187 28.54 15.41 1.13
CA ASP A 187 29.61 14.47 0.76
C ASP A 187 30.42 14.98 -0.46
N GLU A 188 29.75 15.50 -1.48
CA GLU A 188 30.40 16.11 -2.64
C GLU A 188 31.25 17.32 -2.23
N ALA A 189 30.74 18.17 -1.32
CA ALA A 189 31.48 19.31 -0.79
C ALA A 189 32.70 18.86 0.01
N ARG A 190 32.55 17.82 0.84
CA ARG A 190 33.66 17.23 1.61
C ARG A 190 34.75 16.71 0.68
N GLN A 191 34.40 15.90 -0.31
CA GLN A 191 35.35 15.36 -1.28
C GLN A 191 36.04 16.47 -2.08
N ALA A 192 35.30 17.49 -2.49
CA ALA A 192 35.87 18.65 -3.19
C ALA A 192 36.84 19.44 -2.30
N ASN A 193 36.53 19.60 -1.01
CA ASN A 193 37.39 20.28 -0.05
C ASN A 193 38.65 19.46 0.27
N GLU A 194 38.55 18.15 0.42
CA GLU A 194 39.70 17.25 0.59
C GLU A 194 40.60 17.22 -0.66
N ALA A 195 40.01 17.23 -1.85
CA ALA A 195 40.77 17.32 -3.10
C ALA A 195 41.48 18.69 -3.21
N LEU A 196 40.81 19.77 -2.80
CA LEU A 196 41.40 21.10 -2.76
C LEU A 196 42.62 21.14 -1.84
N LEU A 197 42.48 20.67 -0.61
CA LEU A 197 43.57 20.66 0.37
C LEU A 197 44.78 19.85 -0.13
N ARG A 198 44.54 18.63 -0.62
CA ARG A 198 45.61 17.78 -1.19
C ARG A 198 46.31 18.45 -2.37
N SER A 199 45.56 19.14 -3.22
CA SER A 199 46.11 19.83 -4.39
C SER A 199 46.95 21.05 -4.00
N GLN A 200 46.55 21.76 -2.94
CA GLN A 200 47.30 22.90 -2.39
C GLN A 200 48.63 22.43 -1.78
N GLU A 201 48.60 21.42 -0.94
CA GLU A 201 49.81 20.83 -0.33
C GLU A 201 50.78 20.31 -1.41
N ALA A 202 50.26 19.65 -2.46
CA ALA A 202 51.07 19.20 -3.59
C ALA A 202 51.69 20.36 -4.37
N ALA A 203 50.92 21.42 -4.64
CA ALA A 203 51.41 22.60 -5.34
C ALA A 203 52.49 23.34 -4.55
N GLU A 204 52.37 23.45 -3.23
CA GLU A 204 53.39 24.05 -2.35
C GLU A 204 54.69 23.24 -2.37
N LEU A 205 54.60 21.92 -2.19
CA LEU A 205 55.78 21.04 -2.21
C LEU A 205 56.48 21.05 -3.56
N LEU A 206 55.73 21.04 -4.66
CA LEU A 206 56.30 21.11 -6.02
C LEU A 206 56.94 22.48 -6.28
N ALA A 207 56.38 23.57 -5.74
CA ALA A 207 56.96 24.90 -5.87
C ALA A 207 58.33 24.98 -5.18
N GLU A 208 58.41 24.48 -3.95
CA GLU A 208 59.65 24.44 -3.18
C GLU A 208 60.71 23.59 -3.89
N LYS A 209 60.35 22.38 -4.35
CA LYS A 209 61.27 21.51 -5.09
C LYS A 209 61.75 22.13 -6.40
N ALA A 210 60.86 22.76 -7.16
CA ALA A 210 61.22 23.43 -8.41
C ALA A 210 62.21 24.58 -8.16
N GLN A 211 61.98 25.36 -7.09
CA GLN A 211 62.86 26.46 -6.70
C GLN A 211 64.25 25.95 -6.30
N ILE A 212 64.33 24.89 -5.47
CA ILE A 212 65.60 24.30 -5.06
C ILE A 212 66.38 23.78 -6.29
N ALA A 213 65.71 23.05 -7.19
CA ALA A 213 66.35 22.51 -8.39
C ALA A 213 66.85 23.62 -9.34
N GLU A 214 66.11 24.72 -9.45
CA GLU A 214 66.52 25.90 -10.25
C GLU A 214 67.72 26.63 -9.61
N GLU A 215 67.71 26.82 -8.29
CA GLU A 215 68.82 27.42 -7.54
C GLU A 215 70.09 26.56 -7.65
N GLU A 216 69.98 25.24 -7.52
CA GLU A 216 71.09 24.30 -7.71
C GLU A 216 71.61 24.32 -9.16
N ALA A 217 70.72 24.33 -10.16
CA ALA A 217 71.12 24.43 -11.57
C ALA A 217 71.89 25.73 -11.83
N LYS A 218 71.43 26.85 -11.26
CA LYS A 218 72.07 28.17 -11.38
C LYS A 218 73.44 28.21 -10.68
N LEU A 219 73.55 27.64 -9.49
CA LEU A 219 74.83 27.55 -8.78
C LEU A 219 75.84 26.70 -9.55
N LEU A 220 75.42 25.56 -10.10
CA LEU A 220 76.26 24.71 -10.95
C LEU A 220 76.69 25.42 -12.24
N ALA A 221 75.80 26.20 -12.85
CA ALA A 221 76.11 27.02 -14.03
C ALA A 221 77.12 28.14 -13.69
N GLN A 222 76.99 28.79 -12.54
CA GLN A 222 77.97 29.77 -12.05
C GLN A 222 79.34 29.12 -11.82
N ASN A 223 79.38 27.99 -11.11
CA ASN A 223 80.62 27.24 -10.87
C ASN A 223 81.25 26.76 -12.19
N ALA A 224 80.45 26.35 -13.18
CA ALA A 224 80.94 26.00 -14.52
C ALA A 224 81.54 27.22 -15.24
N ALA A 225 80.90 28.38 -15.15
CA ALA A 225 81.40 29.62 -15.73
C ALA A 225 82.71 30.09 -15.07
N GLU A 226 82.84 29.96 -13.75
CA GLU A 226 84.07 30.25 -13.03
C GLU A 226 85.21 29.29 -13.41
N ALA A 227 84.93 27.98 -13.50
CA ALA A 227 85.90 26.99 -13.95
C ALA A 227 86.38 27.26 -15.39
N GLU A 228 85.48 27.72 -16.26
CA GLU A 228 85.79 28.10 -17.64
C GLU A 228 86.63 29.39 -17.71
N GLN A 229 86.33 30.39 -16.86
CA GLN A 229 87.16 31.59 -16.73
C GLN A 229 88.57 31.26 -16.25
N GLU A 230 88.73 30.34 -15.29
CA GLU A 230 90.03 29.89 -14.81
C GLU A 230 90.79 29.10 -15.90
N ARG A 231 90.08 28.25 -16.66
CA ARG A 231 90.64 27.57 -17.85
C ARG A 231 91.20 28.57 -18.85
N GLN A 232 90.46 29.64 -19.16
CA GLN A 232 90.90 30.71 -20.06
C GLN A 232 92.12 31.47 -19.52
N ARG A 233 92.20 31.71 -18.21
CA ARG A 233 93.38 32.32 -17.57
C ARG A 233 94.63 31.44 -17.69
N LEU A 234 94.49 30.14 -17.46
CA LEU A 234 95.57 29.16 -17.63
C LEU A 234 96.03 29.08 -19.09
N GLU A 235 95.11 29.14 -20.05
CA GLU A 235 95.40 29.16 -21.49
C GLU A 235 96.25 30.37 -21.90
N ILE A 236 95.87 31.58 -21.46
CA ILE A 236 96.63 32.81 -21.72
C ILE A 236 98.03 32.76 -21.09
N THR A 237 98.16 32.15 -19.90
CA THR A 237 99.44 32.03 -19.20
C THR A 237 100.37 31.01 -19.88
N ALA A 238 99.82 29.90 -20.39
CA ALA A 238 100.56 28.86 -21.09
C ALA A 238 101.20 29.32 -22.42
N LEU A 239 100.74 30.44 -23.00
CA LEU A 239 101.31 31.04 -24.21
C LEU A 239 102.67 31.76 -24.00
N LYS A 240 103.12 31.95 -22.75
CA LYS A 240 104.29 32.79 -22.41
C LYS A 240 105.65 32.06 -22.31
N SER A 241 105.69 30.73 -22.21
CA SER A 241 106.94 29.93 -22.09
C SER A 241 106.79 28.49 -22.63
N LYS A 242 107.80 27.96 -23.33
CA LYS A 242 107.75 26.65 -24.03
C LYS A 242 107.86 25.43 -23.10
N GLU A 243 108.45 25.59 -21.91
CA GLU A 243 108.75 24.50 -20.97
C GLU A 243 107.64 24.29 -19.92
N GLU A 244 106.93 25.36 -19.54
CA GLU A 244 105.76 25.33 -18.63
C GLU A 244 104.46 24.89 -19.33
N LYS A 245 104.47 24.85 -20.67
CA LYS A 245 103.31 24.58 -21.52
C LYS A 245 102.65 23.22 -21.26
N ARG A 246 103.43 22.13 -21.09
CA ARG A 246 102.86 20.77 -20.90
C ARG A 246 102.13 20.61 -19.57
N LEU A 247 102.65 21.21 -18.49
CA LEU A 247 102.04 21.11 -17.16
C LEU A 247 100.75 21.94 -17.10
N MET A 248 100.74 23.13 -17.70
CA MET A 248 99.55 23.96 -17.80
C MET A 248 98.48 23.34 -18.71
N GLU A 249 98.89 22.68 -19.81
CA GLU A 249 97.98 21.96 -20.70
C GLU A 249 97.26 20.79 -19.99
N GLN A 250 97.96 20.08 -19.09
CA GLN A 250 97.33 19.07 -18.25
C GLN A 250 96.28 19.69 -17.30
N LYS A 251 96.63 20.78 -16.61
CA LYS A 251 95.71 21.51 -15.72
C LYS A 251 94.50 22.07 -16.46
N MET A 252 94.69 22.53 -17.70
CA MET A 252 93.60 22.98 -18.57
C MET A 252 92.65 21.83 -18.92
N ARG A 253 93.15 20.64 -19.28
CA ARG A 253 92.29 19.47 -19.54
C ARG A 253 91.53 19.01 -18.30
N GLU A 254 92.16 19.10 -17.12
CA GLU A 254 91.50 18.80 -15.85
C GLU A 254 90.38 19.81 -15.54
N ALA A 255 90.63 21.10 -15.72
CA ALA A 255 89.62 22.16 -15.58
C ALA A 255 88.48 22.03 -16.61
N GLU A 256 88.80 21.70 -17.86
CA GLU A 256 87.82 21.44 -18.92
C GLU A 256 86.92 20.24 -18.57
N LEU A 257 87.49 19.15 -18.05
CA LEU A 257 86.71 17.99 -17.62
C LEU A 257 85.75 18.34 -16.47
N ILE A 258 86.19 19.20 -15.53
CA ILE A 258 85.36 19.67 -14.42
C ILE A 258 84.23 20.56 -14.93
N ALA A 259 84.52 21.52 -15.82
CA ALA A 259 83.52 22.40 -16.43
C ALA A 259 82.46 21.60 -17.19
N VAL A 260 82.87 20.63 -18.02
CA VAL A 260 81.95 19.75 -18.76
C VAL A 260 81.05 18.93 -17.82
N LYS A 261 81.58 18.44 -16.68
CA LYS A 261 80.77 17.73 -15.68
C LYS A 261 79.75 18.66 -15.00
N LEU A 262 80.15 19.88 -14.65
CA LEU A 262 79.27 20.87 -14.01
C LEU A 262 78.16 21.32 -14.95
N VAL A 263 78.45 21.54 -16.24
CA VAL A 263 77.43 21.86 -17.26
C VAL A 263 76.43 20.72 -17.40
N LYS A 264 76.89 19.46 -17.53
CA LYS A 264 75.99 18.30 -17.65
C LYS A 264 75.07 18.14 -16.44
N GLU A 265 75.59 18.36 -15.24
CA GLU A 265 74.79 18.27 -14.02
C GLU A 265 73.84 19.46 -13.88
N SER A 266 74.26 20.67 -14.27
CA SER A 266 73.39 21.85 -14.35
C SER A 266 72.22 21.62 -15.32
N ASP A 267 72.49 21.10 -16.52
CA ASP A 267 71.46 20.77 -17.51
C ASP A 267 70.47 19.71 -16.98
N ARG A 268 70.96 18.73 -16.20
CA ARG A 268 70.12 17.72 -15.57
C ARG A 268 69.18 18.36 -14.54
N ARG A 269 69.70 19.20 -13.66
CA ARG A 269 68.92 19.93 -12.64
C ARG A 269 67.94 20.92 -13.26
N ALA A 270 68.34 21.59 -14.36
CA ALA A 270 67.45 22.48 -15.10
C ALA A 270 66.27 21.72 -15.72
N LYS A 271 66.50 20.53 -16.30
CA LYS A 271 65.42 19.67 -16.81
C LYS A 271 64.49 19.17 -15.69
N GLU A 272 65.07 18.82 -14.54
CA GLU A 272 64.30 18.43 -13.35
C GLU A 272 63.43 19.59 -12.85
N ALA A 273 63.96 20.82 -12.79
CA ALA A 273 63.21 22.01 -12.44
C ALA A 273 62.05 22.29 -13.41
N GLU A 274 62.28 22.15 -14.72
CA GLU A 274 61.20 22.32 -15.72
C GLU A 274 60.12 21.25 -15.61
N HIS A 275 60.47 19.99 -15.34
CA HIS A 275 59.49 18.94 -15.06
C HIS A 275 58.66 19.27 -13.81
N LEU A 276 59.31 19.68 -12.71
CA LEU A 276 58.62 20.06 -11.47
C LEU A 276 57.69 21.27 -11.66
N LYS A 277 58.05 22.23 -12.54
CA LYS A 277 57.18 23.35 -12.92
C LYS A 277 55.95 22.88 -13.70
N GLN A 278 56.09 21.87 -14.57
CA GLN A 278 54.96 21.28 -15.27
C GLN A 278 54.00 20.58 -14.31
N ASP A 279 54.54 19.75 -13.40
CA ASP A 279 53.74 19.08 -12.36
C ASP A 279 53.02 20.10 -11.47
N LEU A 280 53.69 21.21 -11.12
CA LEU A 280 53.10 22.31 -10.35
C LEU A 280 51.94 22.97 -11.10
N HIS A 281 52.05 23.13 -12.41
CA HIS A 281 50.98 23.68 -13.23
C HIS A 281 49.74 22.79 -13.15
N GLU A 282 49.92 21.47 -13.32
CA GLU A 282 48.84 20.48 -13.21
C GLU A 282 48.19 20.49 -11.83
N ALA A 283 48.99 20.57 -10.76
CA ALA A 283 48.49 20.69 -9.38
C ALA A 283 47.67 21.98 -9.17
N ARG A 284 48.08 23.12 -9.74
CA ARG A 284 47.28 24.37 -9.68
C ARG A 284 45.99 24.30 -10.49
N GLU A 285 45.98 23.57 -11.60
CA GLU A 285 44.76 23.35 -12.36
C GLU A 285 43.75 22.47 -11.60
N ALA A 286 44.24 21.42 -10.94
CA ALA A 286 43.43 20.58 -10.06
C ALA A 286 42.85 21.38 -8.88
N GLU A 287 43.63 22.28 -8.28
CA GLU A 287 43.18 23.21 -7.25
C GLU A 287 42.02 24.09 -7.76
N ARG A 288 42.17 24.67 -8.95
CA ARG A 288 41.15 25.52 -9.58
C ARG A 288 39.85 24.74 -9.85
N LYS A 289 39.96 23.50 -10.34
CA LYS A 289 38.80 22.61 -10.56
C LYS A 289 38.08 22.28 -9.25
N ALA A 290 38.82 21.98 -8.19
CA ALA A 290 38.25 21.70 -6.87
C ALA A 290 37.53 22.93 -6.28
N LYS A 291 38.13 24.12 -6.40
CA LYS A 291 37.48 25.40 -6.04
C LYS A 291 36.21 25.66 -6.85
N GLN A 292 36.23 25.41 -8.16
CA GLN A 292 35.05 25.58 -9.01
C GLN A 292 33.91 24.63 -8.60
N LYS A 293 34.22 23.37 -8.30
CA LYS A 293 33.24 22.39 -7.83
C LYS A 293 32.55 22.85 -6.54
N LEU A 294 33.28 23.44 -5.59
CA LEU A 294 32.71 24.02 -4.36
C LEU A 294 31.78 25.22 -4.65
N LEU A 295 32.14 26.06 -5.64
CA LEU A 295 31.29 27.17 -6.08
C LEU A 295 30.01 26.70 -6.77
N ASP A 296 30.07 25.61 -7.52
CA ASP A 296 28.91 25.05 -8.22
C ASP A 296 27.92 24.43 -7.21
N ILE A 297 28.42 23.75 -6.18
CA ILE A 297 27.61 23.21 -5.07
C ILE A 297 26.86 24.33 -4.32
N THR A 298 27.53 25.48 -4.09
CA THR A 298 26.92 26.63 -3.40
C THR A 298 25.97 27.45 -4.27
N ARG A 299 26.03 27.28 -5.60
CA ARG A 299 25.18 28.01 -6.57
C ARG A 299 23.79 27.42 -6.77
N ILE A 300 23.45 26.31 -6.13
CA ILE A 300 22.11 25.72 -6.20
C ILE A 300 21.12 26.69 -5.56
N ASN A 301 20.55 27.56 -6.40
CA ASN A 301 19.37 28.36 -6.12
C ASN A 301 18.26 27.41 -5.70
N TYR A 302 17.69 27.66 -4.51
CA TYR A 302 16.45 27.04 -4.06
C TYR A 302 15.42 27.08 -5.19
N PRO A 303 14.97 25.93 -5.71
CA PRO A 303 13.70 25.90 -6.40
C PRO A 303 12.67 26.27 -5.34
N VAL A 304 12.04 27.43 -5.50
CA VAL A 304 10.82 27.77 -4.77
C VAL A 304 9.83 26.67 -5.13
N ILE A 305 9.64 25.73 -4.21
CA ILE A 305 8.60 24.71 -4.30
C ILE A 305 7.29 25.49 -4.38
N PRO A 306 6.54 25.43 -5.51
CA PRO A 306 5.26 26.08 -5.58
C PRO A 306 4.36 25.49 -4.48
N PRO A 307 3.56 26.30 -3.76
CA PRO A 307 2.59 25.75 -2.83
C PRO A 307 1.69 24.80 -3.61
N VAL A 308 1.64 23.55 -3.15
CA VAL A 308 0.75 22.52 -3.68
C VAL A 308 -0.68 23.03 -3.44
N LEU A 309 -1.27 23.66 -4.44
CA LEU A 309 -2.66 24.03 -4.41
C LEU A 309 -3.48 22.74 -4.48
N PRO A 310 -4.34 22.45 -3.50
CA PRO A 310 -5.24 21.32 -3.62
C PRO A 310 -6.20 21.59 -4.78
N SER A 311 -6.05 20.81 -5.85
CA SER A 311 -7.00 20.73 -6.96
C SER A 311 -8.32 20.17 -6.42
N CYS A 312 -9.17 21.06 -5.92
CA CYS A 312 -10.54 20.78 -5.54
C CYS A 312 -11.42 20.75 -6.78
N PHE A 313 -11.42 19.66 -7.55
CA PHE A 313 -12.58 19.33 -8.39
C PHE A 313 -12.67 17.82 -8.56
N SER A 314 -13.64 17.22 -7.89
CA SER A 314 -14.28 15.99 -8.39
C SER A 314 -15.77 16.12 -8.16
N PRO A 315 -16.58 15.93 -9.21
CA PRO A 315 -18.02 16.14 -9.14
C PRO A 315 -18.66 15.09 -8.22
N MET A 316 -19.56 15.58 -7.37
CA MET A 316 -20.47 14.75 -6.58
C MET A 316 -21.31 13.90 -7.54
N CYS A 317 -20.96 12.62 -7.69
CA CYS A 317 -21.76 11.68 -8.47
C CYS A 317 -23.15 11.51 -7.84
N ALA A 318 -24.16 11.58 -8.70
CA ALA A 318 -25.57 11.56 -8.37
C ALA A 318 -25.98 10.23 -7.67
N PRO A 319 -26.74 10.25 -6.56
CA PRO A 319 -27.04 9.06 -5.75
C PRO A 319 -27.92 7.99 -6.42
N ARG A 320 -28.49 8.25 -7.60
CA ARG A 320 -29.52 7.39 -8.22
C ARG A 320 -28.97 6.37 -9.23
N LEU A 321 -27.80 6.63 -9.83
CA LEU A 321 -27.13 5.67 -10.72
C LEU A 321 -26.37 4.57 -9.95
N ASP A 322 -25.78 4.94 -8.81
CA ASP A 322 -24.93 4.08 -7.97
C ASP A 322 -25.67 2.85 -7.40
N TYR A 323 -26.97 2.97 -7.10
CA TYR A 323 -27.78 1.87 -6.58
C TYR A 323 -28.06 0.77 -7.62
N LEU A 324 -28.41 1.16 -8.86
CA LEU A 324 -28.69 0.22 -9.94
C LEU A 324 -27.40 -0.48 -10.41
N GLU A 325 -26.28 0.23 -10.41
CA GLU A 325 -24.97 -0.33 -10.74
C GLU A 325 -24.46 -1.29 -9.66
N LYS A 326 -24.65 -0.96 -8.38
CA LYS A 326 -24.37 -1.88 -7.25
C LYS A 326 -25.27 -3.11 -7.26
N SER A 327 -26.55 -2.96 -7.63
CA SER A 327 -27.50 -4.08 -7.73
C SER A 327 -27.14 -5.02 -8.89
N ARG A 328 -26.70 -4.50 -10.04
CA ARG A 328 -26.24 -5.31 -11.17
C ARG A 328 -24.94 -6.04 -10.86
N LYS A 329 -23.95 -5.33 -10.28
CA LYS A 329 -22.70 -5.95 -9.79
C LYS A 329 -22.99 -7.06 -8.78
N PHE A 330 -24.01 -6.90 -7.93
CA PHE A 330 -24.43 -7.95 -7.00
C PHE A 330 -24.99 -9.19 -7.69
N GLU A 331 -25.87 -9.04 -8.68
CA GLU A 331 -26.40 -10.16 -9.46
C GLU A 331 -25.31 -10.92 -10.23
N ASP A 332 -24.38 -10.18 -10.84
CA ASP A 332 -23.24 -10.75 -11.54
C ASP A 332 -22.34 -11.56 -10.58
N ARG A 333 -22.07 -11.01 -9.38
CA ARG A 333 -21.30 -11.69 -8.32
C ARG A 333 -21.96 -12.97 -7.83
N LEU A 334 -23.27 -12.95 -7.60
CA LEU A 334 -24.01 -14.16 -7.22
C LEU A 334 -23.95 -15.23 -8.29
N LYS A 335 -23.97 -14.83 -9.57
CA LYS A 335 -23.91 -15.75 -10.71
C LYS A 335 -22.53 -16.38 -10.84
N GLU A 336 -21.47 -15.60 -10.64
CA GLU A 336 -20.08 -16.07 -10.62
C GLU A 336 -19.85 -17.06 -9.47
N LEU A 337 -20.22 -16.69 -8.24
CA LEU A 337 -20.08 -17.55 -7.06
C LEU A 337 -20.87 -18.85 -7.21
N LYS A 338 -22.09 -18.79 -7.75
CA LYS A 338 -22.90 -19.99 -8.05
C LYS A 338 -22.22 -20.89 -9.08
N SER A 339 -21.59 -20.32 -10.10
CA SER A 339 -20.92 -21.08 -11.16
C SER A 339 -19.67 -21.77 -10.63
N GLU A 340 -18.88 -21.09 -9.80
CA GLU A 340 -17.69 -21.66 -9.15
C GLU A 340 -18.04 -22.78 -8.17
N ILE A 341 -19.05 -22.58 -7.31
CA ILE A 341 -19.49 -23.62 -6.35
C ILE A 341 -20.05 -24.82 -7.11
N HIS A 342 -20.77 -24.61 -8.21
CA HIS A 342 -21.30 -25.70 -9.02
C HIS A 342 -20.19 -26.50 -9.72
N ALA A 343 -19.16 -25.84 -10.24
CA ALA A 343 -17.99 -26.50 -10.82
C ALA A 343 -17.27 -27.38 -9.77
N LEU A 344 -17.05 -26.85 -8.57
CA LEU A 344 -16.40 -27.58 -7.48
C LEU A 344 -17.24 -28.76 -6.97
N LYS A 345 -18.57 -28.62 -6.92
CA LYS A 345 -19.48 -29.74 -6.60
C LYS A 345 -19.50 -30.82 -7.67
N LEU A 346 -19.31 -30.47 -8.94
CA LEU A 346 -19.20 -31.44 -10.03
C LEU A 346 -17.91 -32.26 -9.91
N GLU A 347 -16.79 -31.59 -9.59
CA GLU A 347 -15.51 -32.25 -9.33
C GLU A 347 -15.58 -33.18 -8.09
N GLU A 348 -16.24 -32.75 -7.02
CA GLU A 348 -16.42 -33.56 -5.80
C GLU A 348 -17.37 -34.76 -6.01
N LYS A 349 -18.38 -34.62 -6.88
CA LYS A 349 -19.21 -35.75 -7.35
C LYS A 349 -18.44 -36.71 -8.26
N GLN A 350 -17.57 -36.20 -9.14
CA GLN A 350 -16.72 -37.03 -10.00
C GLN A 350 -15.62 -37.76 -9.20
N ALA A 351 -15.17 -37.19 -8.07
CA ALA A 351 -14.21 -37.80 -7.16
C ALA A 351 -14.82 -38.87 -6.20
N GLY A 352 -16.11 -39.20 -6.34
CA GLY A 352 -16.75 -40.30 -5.60
C GLY A 352 -16.97 -40.09 -4.09
N LEU A 353 -16.59 -38.92 -3.55
CA LEU A 353 -16.61 -38.61 -2.12
C LEU A 353 -18.03 -38.47 -1.53
N TYR A 354 -19.03 -38.10 -2.35
CA TYR A 354 -20.43 -37.99 -1.93
C TYR A 354 -21.08 -39.35 -1.59
N SER A 355 -20.63 -40.43 -2.24
CA SER A 355 -21.13 -41.80 -1.99
C SER A 355 -20.66 -42.32 -0.63
N HIS A 356 -19.40 -42.06 -0.27
CA HIS A 356 -18.80 -42.53 0.97
C HIS A 356 -19.34 -41.80 2.20
N TRP A 357 -19.55 -40.48 2.12
CA TRP A 357 -20.09 -39.70 3.23
C TRP A 357 -21.57 -39.98 3.52
N ASN A 358 -22.39 -40.28 2.51
CA ASN A 358 -23.79 -40.68 2.71
C ASN A 358 -23.93 -42.08 3.33
N GLU A 359 -23.03 -43.02 3.01
CA GLU A 359 -22.98 -44.34 3.66
C GLU A 359 -22.57 -44.24 5.14
N VAL A 360 -21.60 -43.38 5.45
CA VAL A 360 -21.13 -43.16 6.83
C VAL A 360 -22.18 -42.42 7.67
N LEU A 361 -22.86 -41.42 7.12
CA LEU A 361 -23.95 -40.71 7.80
C LEU A 361 -25.21 -41.59 7.96
N GLY A 362 -25.55 -42.42 6.97
CA GLY A 362 -26.66 -43.38 7.06
C GLY A 362 -26.40 -44.55 8.01
N SER A 363 -25.14 -44.80 8.39
CA SER A 363 -24.73 -45.75 9.43
C SER A 363 -24.82 -45.15 10.83
N LEU A 364 -24.46 -43.87 11.00
CA LEU A 364 -24.51 -43.17 12.29
C LEU A 364 -25.94 -42.91 12.78
N ASP A 365 -26.88 -42.65 11.87
CA ASP A 365 -28.30 -42.38 12.20
C ASP A 365 -29.06 -43.62 12.71
N ARG A 366 -28.48 -44.83 12.53
CA ARG A 366 -29.02 -46.08 13.09
C ARG A 366 -28.53 -46.38 14.51
N SER A 367 -27.44 -45.78 14.96
CA SER A 367 -26.83 -46.08 16.27
C SER A 367 -27.17 -45.07 17.36
N LEU A 368 -27.61 -43.86 17.00
CA LEU A 368 -28.02 -42.81 17.94
C LEU A 368 -29.43 -42.36 17.60
N GLY A 369 -30.40 -42.78 18.41
CA GLY A 369 -31.81 -42.42 18.24
C GLY A 369 -31.99 -40.91 18.06
N THR A 370 -32.43 -40.51 16.86
CA THR A 370 -33.04 -39.23 16.48
C THR A 370 -32.59 -38.02 17.31
N VAL A 371 -31.39 -37.52 17.01
CA VAL A 371 -31.02 -36.13 17.30
C VAL A 371 -30.83 -35.39 15.98
N SER A 372 -31.81 -34.56 15.68
CA SER A 372 -31.92 -33.62 14.57
C SER A 372 -30.59 -32.93 14.23
N THR A 373 -29.96 -33.34 13.13
CA THR A 373 -28.83 -32.64 12.51
C THR A 373 -29.27 -32.08 11.15
N SER A 374 -29.73 -30.82 11.14
CA SER A 374 -30.05 -30.07 9.92
C SER A 374 -29.09 -28.90 9.72
N ILE A 375 -27.79 -29.19 9.61
CA ILE A 375 -26.78 -28.17 9.26
C ILE A 375 -26.07 -28.48 7.92
N LEU A 376 -26.23 -29.66 7.32
CA LEU A 376 -25.49 -30.04 6.11
C LEU A 376 -26.27 -29.96 4.79
N HIS A 377 -27.36 -29.18 4.72
CA HIS A 377 -28.07 -28.92 3.46
C HIS A 377 -27.96 -27.47 2.95
N PHE A 378 -26.97 -26.73 3.45
CA PHE A 378 -26.59 -25.42 2.96
C PHE A 378 -25.12 -25.43 2.54
N LEU A 379 -24.82 -26.11 1.44
CA LEU A 379 -23.80 -25.70 0.48
C LEU A 379 -24.26 -26.12 -0.89
#